data_AF-A0A523T474-F1
#
_entry.id   AF-A0A523T474-F1
#
_cell.length_a   1.000
_cell.length_b   1.000
_cell.length_c   1.000
_cell.angle_alpha   90.00
_cell.angle_beta   90.00
_cell.angle_gamma   90.00
#
_symmetry.space_group_name_H-M   'P 1'
#
loop_
_entity.id
_entity.type
_entity.pdbx_description
1 polymer ?
#
loop_
_entity_poly.entity_id
_entity_poly.type
_entity_poly.pdbx_seq_one_letter_code
_entity_poly.pdbx_strand_id
1 'polypeptide(L)'
;YIDLPFEGDEISQGDTCGKLQSAKWIAKLIATIGGEIIQVNEELEDDSTKINNDPYGAGWILIVKPSNLDSELEGLLHGDAVASWMEAEIKKSEDLKNQ
;
A
#
# COMPACT_ATOMS: atom_id res chain seq x y z
N TYR A 1 9.68 6.76 9.12
CA TYR A 1 10.54 6.90 7.92
C TYR A 1 9.90 6.12 6.80
N ILE A 2 9.84 6.69 5.61
CA ILE A 2 9.36 6.03 4.41
C ILE A 2 10.43 6.18 3.33
N ASP A 3 10.64 5.12 2.58
CA ASP A 3 11.51 5.04 1.40
C ASP A 3 10.57 5.02 0.19
N LEU A 4 10.49 6.17 -0.48
CA LEU A 4 9.61 6.37 -1.64
C LEU A 4 10.38 6.07 -2.94
N PRO A 5 9.69 5.55 -3.97
CA PRO A 5 10.25 5.41 -5.32
C PRO A 5 10.40 6.77 -5.99
N PHE A 6 10.99 6.79 -7.20
CA PHE A 6 11.10 8.02 -7.98
C PHE A 6 9.92 8.19 -8.95
N GLU A 7 9.59 9.45 -9.23
CA GLU A 7 8.67 9.78 -10.32
C GLU A 7 9.29 9.34 -11.66
N GLY A 8 8.48 8.68 -12.50
CA GLY A 8 8.89 8.09 -13.76
C GLY A 8 9.33 6.62 -13.68
N ASP A 9 9.41 6.03 -12.48
CA ASP A 9 9.70 4.60 -12.34
C ASP A 9 8.51 3.75 -12.82
N GLU A 10 8.83 2.68 -13.57
CA GLU A 10 7.86 1.64 -13.94
C GLU A 10 7.81 0.55 -12.86
N ILE A 11 6.61 0.23 -12.40
CA ILE A 11 6.34 -0.83 -11.41
C ILE A 11 5.34 -1.84 -11.96
N SER A 12 5.44 -3.10 -11.53
CA SER A 12 4.44 -4.14 -11.85
C SER A 12 3.59 -4.49 -10.62
N GLN A 13 2.38 -5.01 -10.83
CA GLN A 13 1.56 -5.53 -9.74
C GLN A 13 2.32 -6.62 -8.95
N GLY A 14 2.38 -6.47 -7.63
CA GLY A 14 3.10 -7.35 -6.73
C GLY A 14 4.57 -6.97 -6.47
N ASP A 15 5.11 -5.99 -7.19
CA ASP A 15 6.48 -5.53 -6.97
C ASP A 15 6.60 -4.68 -5.70
N THR A 16 7.79 -4.69 -5.09
CA THR A 16 8.10 -3.80 -3.97
C THR A 16 8.47 -2.43 -4.52
N CYS A 17 7.58 -1.44 -4.36
CA CYS A 17 7.79 -0.07 -4.81
C CYS A 17 8.34 0.87 -3.72
N GLY A 18 8.34 0.45 -2.46
CA GLY A 18 8.87 1.27 -1.38
C GLY A 18 9.00 0.50 -0.06
N LYS A 19 9.46 1.19 0.99
CA LYS A 19 9.59 0.59 2.33
C LYS A 19 9.16 1.57 3.39
N LEU A 20 8.42 1.08 4.39
CA LEU A 20 8.07 1.87 5.56
C LEU A 20 8.85 1.33 6.76
N GLN A 21 9.54 2.20 7.48
CA GLN A 21 10.27 1.84 8.70
C GLN A 21 9.78 2.67 9.88
N SER A 22 9.36 1.94 10.92
CA SER A 22 9.05 2.45 12.25
C SER A 22 10.06 1.91 13.27
N ALA A 23 10.04 2.43 14.50
CA ALA A 23 10.96 2.02 15.57
C ALA A 23 10.80 0.53 15.97
N LYS A 24 9.70 -0.12 15.59
CA LYS A 24 9.36 -1.50 15.96
C LYS A 24 9.24 -2.45 14.78
N TRP A 25 9.11 -1.93 13.55
CA TRP A 25 8.73 -2.75 12.41
C TRP A 25 9.14 -2.13 11.07
N ILE A 26 9.38 -3.01 10.09
CA ILE A 26 9.69 -2.65 8.70
C ILE A 26 8.65 -3.30 7.80
N ALA A 27 7.95 -2.48 7.03
CA ALA A 27 7.02 -2.86 5.97
C ALA A 27 7.67 -2.75 4.61
N LYS A 28 7.27 -3.62 3.68
CA LYS A 28 7.47 -3.40 2.25
C LYS A 28 6.16 -2.88 1.67
N LEU A 29 6.22 -1.81 0.88
CA LEU A 29 5.10 -1.35 0.08
C LEU A 29 5.07 -2.19 -1.19
N ILE A 30 3.97 -2.91 -1.36
CA ILE A 30 3.74 -3.76 -2.52
C ILE A 30 2.76 -3.03 -3.45
N ALA A 31 3.14 -2.90 -4.72
CA ALA A 31 2.33 -2.26 -5.74
C ALA A 31 1.08 -3.11 -6.01
N THR A 32 -0.10 -2.50 -5.87
CA THR A 32 -1.39 -3.17 -6.14
C THR A 32 -1.74 -3.19 -7.62
N ILE A 33 -1.13 -2.31 -8.40
CA ILE A 33 -1.28 -2.15 -9.85
C ILE A 33 0.08 -1.89 -10.47
N GLY A 34 0.23 -2.29 -11.73
CA GLY A 34 1.40 -1.98 -12.56
C GLY A 34 1.19 -0.72 -13.39
N GLY A 35 2.26 0.04 -13.58
CA GLY A 35 2.23 1.30 -14.32
C GLY A 35 3.45 2.18 -14.08
N GLU A 36 3.34 3.41 -14.56
CA GLU A 36 4.36 4.45 -14.37
C GLU A 36 3.99 5.31 -13.17
N ILE A 37 4.91 5.52 -12.24
CA ILE A 37 4.71 6.43 -11.10
C ILE A 37 4.73 7.86 -11.63
N ILE A 38 3.61 8.56 -11.54
CA ILE A 38 3.49 9.94 -12.02
C ILE A 38 3.65 10.98 -10.91
N GLN A 39 3.49 10.57 -9.65
CA GLN A 39 3.66 11.45 -8.52
C GLN A 39 3.98 10.65 -7.25
N VAL A 40 4.84 11.20 -6.39
CA VAL A 40 5.08 10.70 -5.03
C VAL A 40 4.81 11.78 -4.00
N ASN A 41 4.38 11.38 -2.80
CA ASN A 41 4.10 12.31 -1.72
C ASN A 41 5.37 12.61 -0.90
N GLU A 42 6.17 13.55 -1.38
CA GLU A 42 7.40 13.99 -0.71
C GLU A 42 7.15 14.50 0.73
N GLU A 43 5.94 14.96 1.07
CA GLU A 43 5.61 15.40 2.44
C GLU A 43 5.70 14.26 3.47
N LEU A 44 5.66 12.99 3.03
CA LEU A 44 5.82 11.83 3.91
C LEU A 44 7.26 11.59 4.33
N GLU A 45 8.24 12.10 3.57
CA GLU A 45 9.65 12.05 3.97
C GLU A 45 9.88 12.94 5.19
N ASP A 46 9.30 14.14 5.18
CA ASP A 46 9.31 15.08 6.32
C ASP A 46 8.42 14.60 7.47
N ASP A 47 7.24 14.06 7.16
CA ASP A 47 6.24 13.69 8.16
C ASP A 47 5.47 12.42 7.78
N SER A 48 6.13 11.29 8.04
CA SER A 48 5.53 9.96 7.92
C SER A 48 4.37 9.69 8.91
N THR A 49 4.03 10.60 9.83
CA THR A 49 2.89 10.41 10.73
C THR A 49 1.55 10.61 10.04
N LYS A 50 1.53 11.34 8.92
CA LYS A 50 0.33 11.56 8.09
C LYS A 50 -0.32 10.25 7.63
N ILE A 51 0.48 9.23 7.31
CA ILE A 51 -0.01 7.88 6.92
C ILE A 51 -0.88 7.28 8.02
N ASN A 52 -0.56 7.52 9.29
CA ASN A 52 -1.33 6.98 10.42
C ASN A 52 -2.56 7.82 10.73
N ASN A 53 -2.47 9.14 10.57
CA ASN A 53 -3.55 10.07 10.94
C ASN A 53 -4.63 10.17 9.86
N ASP A 54 -4.22 10.20 8.58
CA ASP A 54 -5.12 10.36 7.45
C ASP A 54 -4.64 9.53 6.24
N PRO A 55 -4.78 8.20 6.28
CA PRO A 55 -4.23 7.29 5.26
C PRO A 55 -4.84 7.48 3.87
N TYR A 56 -6.05 8.03 3.77
CA TYR A 56 -6.79 8.19 2.51
C TYR A 56 -6.82 9.63 1.99
N GLY A 57 -6.51 10.63 2.82
CA GLY A 57 -6.34 12.02 2.42
C GLY A 57 -4.86 12.39 2.30
N ALA A 58 -4.33 13.11 3.28
CA ALA A 58 -2.96 13.64 3.24
C ALA A 58 -1.85 12.57 3.32
N GLY A 59 -2.20 11.34 3.70
CA GLY A 59 -1.29 10.20 3.81
C GLY A 59 -1.14 9.35 2.55
N TRP A 60 -1.63 9.81 1.39
CA TRP A 60 -1.41 9.12 0.11
C TRP A 60 0.09 8.99 -0.17
N ILE A 61 0.52 7.88 -0.79
CA ILE A 61 1.95 7.54 -0.92
C ILE A 61 2.47 7.88 -2.32
N LEU A 62 1.77 7.38 -3.35
CA LEU A 62 2.17 7.50 -4.75
C LEU A 62 0.93 7.46 -5.64
N ILE A 63 1.03 8.13 -6.79
CA ILE A 63 0.04 8.10 -7.87
C ILE A 63 0.68 7.42 -9.05
N VAL A 64 -0.01 6.41 -9.58
CA VAL A 64 0.47 5.59 -10.70
C VAL A 64 -0.48 5.78 -11.87
N LYS A 65 0.08 5.95 -13.05
CA LYS A 65 -0.63 5.83 -14.32
C LYS A 65 -0.63 4.34 -14.71
N PRO A 66 -1.77 3.65 -14.58
CA PRO A 66 -1.82 2.21 -14.78
C PRO A 66 -1.61 1.85 -16.25
N SER A 67 -0.87 0.76 -16.48
CA SER A 67 -0.67 0.20 -17.82
C SER A 67 -1.76 -0.80 -18.21
N ASN A 68 -2.34 -1.52 -17.24
CA ASN A 68 -3.37 -2.54 -17.48
C ASN A 68 -4.44 -2.58 -16.38
N LEU A 69 -5.09 -1.44 -16.15
CA LEU A 69 -5.99 -1.23 -15.02
C LEU A 69 -7.14 -2.25 -14.94
N ASP A 70 -7.86 -2.48 -16.05
CA ASP A 70 -9.06 -3.33 -16.05
C ASP A 70 -8.77 -4.75 -15.58
N SER A 71 -7.67 -5.35 -16.08
CA SER A 71 -7.28 -6.72 -15.71
C SER A 71 -6.76 -6.82 -14.28
N GLU A 72 -6.03 -5.81 -13.81
CA GLU A 72 -5.43 -5.83 -12.47
C GLU A 72 -6.47 -5.55 -11.38
N LEU A 73 -7.49 -4.74 -11.68
CA LEU A 73 -8.60 -4.50 -10.77
C LEU A 73 -9.41 -5.77 -10.48
N GLU A 74 -9.61 -6.66 -11.45
CA GLU A 74 -10.35 -7.92 -11.22
C GLU A 74 -9.74 -8.80 -10.11
N GLY A 75 -8.41 -8.71 -9.93
CA GLY A 75 -7.68 -9.46 -8.90
C GLY A 75 -7.70 -8.82 -7.51
N LEU A 76 -8.21 -7.59 -7.38
CA LEU A 76 -8.26 -6.86 -6.13
C LEU A 76 -9.59 -7.04 -5.41
N LEU A 77 -9.56 -6.94 -4.08
CA LEU A 77 -10.76 -6.95 -3.26
C LEU A 77 -11.42 -5.57 -3.32
N HIS A 78 -12.74 -5.55 -3.53
CA HIS A 78 -13.52 -4.32 -3.66
C HIS A 78 -14.63 -4.22 -2.62
N GLY A 79 -14.89 -3.01 -2.15
CA GLY A 79 -16.08 -2.67 -1.35
C GLY A 79 -16.24 -3.49 -0.07
N ASP A 80 -17.46 -3.98 0.17
CA ASP A 80 -17.88 -4.68 1.38
C ASP A 80 -17.10 -5.99 1.64
N ALA A 81 -16.57 -6.59 0.57
CA ALA A 81 -15.75 -7.79 0.66
C ALA A 81 -14.43 -7.56 1.43
N VAL A 82 -13.91 -6.33 1.43
CA VAL A 82 -12.69 -5.98 2.17
C VAL A 82 -12.90 -6.10 3.68
N ALA A 83 -14.04 -5.62 4.19
CA ALA A 83 -14.36 -5.69 5.61
C ALA A 83 -14.51 -7.16 6.07
N SER A 84 -15.28 -7.94 5.32
CA SER A 84 -15.47 -9.37 5.60
C SER A 84 -14.14 -10.14 5.54
N TRP A 85 -13.26 -9.83 4.59
CA TRP A 85 -11.93 -10.42 4.51
C TRP A 85 -11.05 -10.03 5.71
N MET A 86 -11.05 -8.75 6.11
CA MET A 86 -10.31 -8.30 7.29
C MET A 86 -10.76 -9.02 8.56
N GLU A 87 -12.07 -9.12 8.79
CA GLU A 87 -12.63 -9.82 9.95
C GLU A 87 -12.24 -11.30 9.96
N ALA A 88 -12.29 -11.96 8.80
CA ALA A 88 -11.88 -13.35 8.66
C ALA A 88 -10.38 -13.55 8.93
N GLU A 89 -9.52 -12.65 8.44
CA GLU A 89 -8.07 -12.74 8.62
C GLU A 89 -7.65 -12.41 10.06
N ILE A 90 -8.30 -11.44 10.72
CA ILE A 90 -8.12 -11.14 12.15
C ILE A 90 -8.42 -12.39 12.98
N LYS A 91 -9.59 -12.99 12.78
CA LYS A 91 -10.01 -14.19 13.50
C LYS A 91 -9.04 -15.35 13.29
N LYS A 92 -8.64 -15.60 12.04
CA LYS A 92 -7.66 -16.63 11.70
C LYS A 92 -6.31 -16.40 12.39
N SER A 93 -5.85 -15.14 12.49
CA SER A 93 -4.63 -14.79 13.22
C SER A 93 -4.75 -15.04 14.72
N GLU A 94 -5.91 -14.77 15.33
CA GLU A 94 -6.19 -15.06 16.74
C GLU A 94 -6.25 -16.56 17.03
N ASP A 95 -6.91 -17.35 16.18
CA ASP A 95 -6.94 -18.81 16.28
C ASP A 95 -5.53 -19.43 16.20
N LEU A 96 -4.66 -18.88 15.36
CA LEU A 96 -3.24 -19.28 15.25
C LEU A 96 -2.38 -18.90 16.46
N LYS A 97 -2.73 -17.83 17.18
CA LYS A 97 -2.02 -17.42 18.42
C LYS A 97 -2.48 -18.19 19.65
N ASN A 98 -3.71 -18.73 19.62
CA ASN A 98 -4.29 -19.51 20.70
C ASN A 98 -3.99 -21.02 20.58
N GLN A 99 -3.17 -21.43 19.60
CA GLN A 99 -2.70 -22.79 19.39
C GLN A 99 -1.20 -22.89 19.68
#